data_AF-A0A4V1UCY8-F1
#
_entry.id   AF-A0A4V1UCY8-F1
#
_cell.length_a   1.000
_cell.length_b   1.000
_cell.length_c   1.000
_cell.angle_alpha   90.00
_cell.angle_beta   90.00
_cell.angle_gamma   90.00
#
_symmetry.space_group_name_H-M   'P 1'
#
loop_
_entity.id
_entity.type
_entity.pdbx_description
1 polymer ?
#
loop_
_entity_poly.entity_id
_entity_poly.type
_entity_poly.pdbx_seq_one_letter_code
_entity_poly.pdbx_strand_id
1 'polypeptide(L)' 'MAEIIDIIAREILDSRGNPTVEVDVVLEDGSFGRA' A
#
# COMPACT_ATOMS: atom_id res chain seq x y z
N MET A 1 -6.36 4.46 -19.06
CA MET A 1 -6.65 5.15 -17.79
C MET A 1 -6.24 4.19 -16.69
N ALA A 2 -5.64 4.67 -15.60
CA ALA A 2 -5.24 3.81 -14.48
C ALA A 2 -6.40 3.75 -13.48
N GLU A 3 -7.11 2.63 -13.43
CA GLU A 3 -8.21 2.41 -12.48
C GLU A 3 -7.71 1.60 -11.28
N ILE A 4 -7.99 2.09 -10.07
CA ILE A 4 -7.62 1.41 -8.82
C ILE A 4 -8.73 0.42 -8.47
N ILE A 5 -8.35 -0.83 -8.23
CA ILE A 5 -9.30 -1.91 -7.93
C ILE A 5 -9.18 -2.46 -6.51
N ASP A 6 -8.04 -2.25 -5.84
CA ASP A 6 -7.86 -2.66 -4.44
C ASP A 6 -6.87 -1.74 -3.69
N ILE A 7 -7.13 -1.55 -2.39
CA ILE A 7 -6.30 -0.78 -1.46
C ILE A 7 -6.31 -1.48 -0.09
N ILE A 8 -5.14 -1.93 0.36
CA ILE A 8 -4.99 -2.63 1.66
C ILE A 8 -3.95 -1.90 2.51
N ALA A 9 -4.39 -1.33 3.63
CA ALA A 9 -3.53 -0.71 4.63
C ALA A 9 -3.23 -1.67 5.79
N ARG A 10 -2.02 -1.58 6.35
CA ARG A 10 -1.62 -2.29 7.57
C ARG A 10 -0.73 -1.42 8.44
N GLU A 11 -0.75 -1.69 9.74
CA GLU A 11 0.22 -1.12 10.68
C GLU A 11 1.54 -1.91 10.60
N ILE A 12 2.66 -1.20 10.48
CA ILE A 12 4.03 -1.73 10.54
C ILE A 12 4.86 -0.87 11.51
N LEU A 13 6.13 -1.22 11.74
CA LEU A 13 7.05 -0.40 12.53
C LEU A 13 8.03 0.36 11.63
N ASP A 14 8.26 1.64 11.93
CA ASP A 14 9.29 2.46 11.28
C ASP A 14 10.71 2.08 11.77
N SER A 15 11.74 2.72 11.21
CA SER A 15 13.14 2.49 11.60
C SER A 15 13.48 2.91 13.04
N ARG A 16 12.57 3.61 13.73
CA ARG A 16 12.67 4.02 15.13
C ARG A 16 11.78 3.17 16.05
N GLY A 17 11.11 2.15 15.52
CA GLY A 17 10.24 1.24 16.27
C GLY A 17 8.86 1.80 16.58
N ASN A 18 8.44 2.88 15.91
CA ASN A 18 7.09 3.45 16.10
C ASN A 18 6.11 2.86 15.08
N PRO A 19 4.84 2.63 15.46
CA PRO A 19 3.80 2.29 14.50
C PRO A 19 3.70 3.32 13.36
N THR A 20 3.66 2.84 12.13
CA THR A 20 3.40 3.59 10.90
C THR A 20 2.52 2.76 9.97
N VAL A 21 1.98 3.40 8.93
CA VAL A 21 1.12 2.74 7.94
C VAL A 21 1.94 2.32 6.73
N GLU A 22 1.66 1.12 6.21
CA GLU A 22 2.08 0.66 4.88
C GLU A 22 0.82 0.29 4.07
N VAL A 23 0.79 0.68 2.80
CA VAL A 23 -0.37 0.51 1.91
C VAL A 23 0.03 -0.22 0.63
N ASP A 24 -0.72 -1.26 0.29
CA ASP A 24 -0.69 -1.91 -1.02
C ASP A 24 -1.80 -1.32 -1.91
N VAL A 25 -1.46 -1.02 -3.17
CA VAL A 25 -2.40 -0.56 -4.20
C VAL A 25 -2.29 -1.46 -5.43
N VAL A 26 -3.43 -1.93 -5.93
CA VAL A 26 -3.53 -2.72 -7.17
C VAL A 26 -4.39 -2.00 -8.19
N LEU A 27 -3.88 -1.88 -9.42
CA LEU A 27 -4.62 -1.34 -10.55
C LEU A 27 -5.27 -2.43 -11.39
N GLU A 28 -6.27 -2.07 -12.18
CA GLU A 28 -6.99 -3.00 -13.06
C GLU A 28 -6.06 -3.72 -14.05
N ASP A 29 -4.98 -3.06 -14.50
CA ASP A 29 -3.97 -3.65 -15.39
C ASP A 29 -2.98 -4.60 -14.69
N GLY A 30 -3.13 -4.80 -13.38
CA GLY A 30 -2.27 -5.64 -12.54
C GLY A 30 -1.04 -4.92 -11.97
N SER A 31 -0.85 -3.63 -12.25
CA SER A 31 0.24 -2.86 -11.64
C SER A 31 0.09 -2.81 -10.12
N PHE A 32 1.23 -2.86 -9.42
CA PHE A 32 1.32 -2.91 -7.96
C PHE A 32 2.20 -1.78 -7.42
N GLY A 33 1.74 -1.11 -6.37
CA GLY A 33 2.52 -0.12 -5.61
C GLY A 33 2.42 -0.37 -4.11
N ARG A 34 3.52 -0.08 -3.40
CA ARG A 34 3.60 -0.13 -1.93
C ARG A 34 4.33 1.09 -1.38
N ALA A 35 3.78 1.70 -0.34
CA ALA A 35 4.36 2.84 0.38
C ALA A 35 4.02 2.81 1.86
#